data_AF-A0A9P9IPX8-F1
#
_entry.id   AF-A0A9P9IPX8-F1
#
_cell.length_a   1.000
_cell.length_b   1.000
_cell.length_c   1.000
_cell.angle_alpha   90.00
_cell.angle_beta   90.00
_cell.angle_gamma   90.00
#
_symmetry.space_group_name_H-M   'P 1'
#
loop_
_entity.id
_entity.type
_entity.pdbx_description
1 polymer ?
#
loop_
_entity_poly.entity_id
_entity_poly.type
_entity_poly.pdbx_seq_one_letter_code
_entity_poly.pdbx_strand_id
1 'polypeptide(L)'
;MALAIRNLTPNHFTLKHIERFSDPNTQQSKARIFSFGTGTPTTPAPSIDKLNEHTKTFNREDLNITLSPFESVTLNPPPGSPDSVPNQTLRLTLTTSNPEETHRIDTNPSYTQKSSLPCTPLTPSPSTHLTAIFHPPNPTISIPNLTLHTPSPSPQGWMTPLPSTLPLSSLSIPGTHNSPTHYRALPSVRCQTHPISKQLTHGIRFLDIRLQPVHATDASKKDLYLVHGAFPISLTGPKYFDPILRECYAFLDRNPGETVLISLKREGTGGATDEHFGTILEEHYIRPNREKWWVGNRVPLLGEVRGKLVLVRRYEIAPSSSSSLPRISSESSASSAELDTGLNATSWPYNHPSSLLPTTPLHIQDYCEVLAPSSIAQKLSHSIAHLSLASSSISPIPGINTDATNPVPPAPFFLNFLSGSNFWSVACWPEKIAKIVNRGVEEWICRAHHLEEGEEGLVRGKKEGDGGTGVVVMDCVGEGGDWDLVDLVIGMNMGVLGRMERDAEGGRNINGS
;
A
#
# COMPACT_ATOMS: atom_id res chain seq x y z
N MET A 1 -5.52 -28.34 14.68
CA MET A 1 -5.19 -27.78 13.34
C MET A 1 -3.90 -26.97 13.48
N ALA A 2 -3.00 -27.04 12.50
CA ALA A 2 -1.79 -26.22 12.48
C ALA A 2 -2.13 -24.72 12.32
N LEU A 3 -1.23 -23.82 12.73
CA LEU A 3 -1.38 -22.38 12.56
C LEU A 3 -0.03 -21.76 12.15
N ALA A 4 0.00 -21.07 11.02
CA ALA A 4 1.14 -20.23 10.64
C ALA A 4 1.08 -18.91 11.40
N ILE A 5 2.20 -18.48 11.97
CA ILE A 5 2.38 -17.19 12.63
C ILE A 5 3.45 -16.43 11.89
N ARG A 6 3.21 -15.15 11.62
CA ARG A 6 4.14 -14.31 10.86
C ARG A 6 4.42 -12.99 11.56
N ASN A 7 5.69 -12.57 11.53
CA ASN A 7 6.11 -11.26 11.99
C ASN A 7 6.20 -10.24 10.85
N LEU A 8 5.25 -9.31 10.78
CA LEU A 8 5.31 -8.10 9.95
C LEU A 8 5.39 -6.84 10.83
N THR A 9 6.17 -6.91 11.90
CA THR A 9 6.51 -5.78 12.79
C THR A 9 7.99 -5.43 12.63
N PRO A 10 8.41 -4.18 12.93
CA PRO A 10 9.80 -3.76 12.83
C PRO A 10 10.72 -4.44 13.85
N ASN A 11 10.16 -4.98 14.94
CA ASN A 11 10.92 -5.56 16.04
C ASN A 11 10.80 -7.09 16.06
N HIS A 12 11.76 -7.74 16.72
CA HIS A 12 11.60 -9.16 17.05
C HIS A 12 10.51 -9.32 18.11
N PHE A 13 9.77 -10.41 18.04
CA PHE A 13 8.96 -10.86 19.16
C PHE A 13 9.24 -12.33 19.49
N THR A 14 9.08 -12.67 20.75
CA THR A 14 9.13 -14.05 21.25
C THR A 14 7.72 -14.53 21.56
N LEU A 15 7.29 -15.59 20.90
CA LEU A 15 6.12 -16.36 21.30
C LEU A 15 6.46 -17.19 22.53
N LYS A 16 5.98 -16.77 23.71
CA LYS A 16 6.34 -17.39 24.99
C LYS A 16 5.60 -18.71 25.19
N HIS A 17 4.28 -18.68 25.09
CA HIS A 17 3.44 -19.86 25.27
C HIS A 17 2.13 -19.74 24.51
N ILE A 18 1.53 -20.90 24.27
CA ILE A 18 0.21 -21.05 23.68
C ILE A 18 -0.69 -21.82 24.66
N GLU A 19 -1.88 -21.28 24.90
CA GLU A 19 -2.91 -21.92 25.70
C GLU A 19 -4.06 -22.32 24.79
N ARG A 20 -4.63 -23.49 25.04
CA ARG A 20 -5.72 -24.03 24.24
C ARG A 20 -6.94 -24.27 25.11
N PHE A 21 -8.10 -23.76 24.68
CA PHE A 21 -9.37 -23.88 25.40
C PHE A 21 -10.53 -24.14 24.44
N SER A 22 -11.58 -24.80 24.95
CA SER A 22 -12.81 -25.02 24.20
C SER A 22 -13.56 -23.70 24.00
N ASP A 23 -13.99 -23.40 22.78
CA ASP A 23 -14.72 -22.18 22.45
C ASP A 23 -16.20 -22.27 22.91
N PRO A 24 -16.69 -21.38 23.80
CA PRO A 24 -18.09 -21.38 24.22
C PRO A 24 -19.06 -20.78 23.18
N ASN A 25 -18.59 -20.15 22.09
CA ASN A 25 -19.44 -19.36 21.17
C ASN A 25 -19.78 -20.04 19.82
N THR A 26 -19.77 -21.37 19.78
CA THR A 26 -19.97 -22.22 18.58
C THR A 26 -21.31 -22.09 17.84
N GLN A 27 -22.18 -21.15 18.21
CA GLN A 27 -23.47 -20.89 17.56
C GLN A 27 -23.51 -19.62 16.70
N GLN A 28 -22.47 -18.76 16.69
CA GLN A 28 -22.55 -17.48 15.97
C GLN A 28 -22.13 -17.51 14.49
N SER A 29 -21.58 -18.63 13.99
CA SER A 29 -21.18 -18.75 12.58
C SER A 29 -21.93 -19.88 11.85
N LYS A 30 -23.25 -19.75 11.73
CA LYS A 30 -24.01 -20.44 10.67
C LYS A 30 -24.33 -19.43 9.58
N ALA A 31 -24.05 -19.78 8.33
CA ALA A 31 -24.41 -18.98 7.16
C ALA A 31 -25.92 -18.69 7.19
N ARG A 32 -26.30 -17.42 7.43
CA ARG A 32 -27.69 -16.99 7.20
C ARG A 32 -27.89 -16.83 5.71
N ILE A 33 -28.75 -17.68 5.17
CA ILE A 33 -29.34 -17.53 3.83
C ILE A 33 -30.00 -16.14 3.77
N PHE A 34 -29.72 -15.42 2.68
CA PHE A 34 -30.15 -14.05 2.43
C PHE A 34 -31.65 -13.83 2.65
N SER A 35 -32.00 -12.77 3.38
CA SER A 35 -33.29 -12.10 3.29
C SER A 35 -33.03 -10.59 3.16
N PHE A 36 -33.56 -10.00 2.09
CA PHE A 36 -33.38 -8.59 1.76
C PHE A 36 -34.04 -7.71 2.82
N GLY A 37 -33.21 -6.94 3.53
CA GLY A 37 -33.63 -5.91 4.47
C GLY A 37 -32.47 -4.94 4.69
N THR A 38 -32.73 -3.66 4.48
CA THR A 38 -31.80 -2.55 4.73
C THR A 38 -31.60 -2.38 6.23
N GLY A 39 -30.47 -2.89 6.74
CA GLY A 39 -30.01 -2.66 8.10
C GLY A 39 -28.56 -3.07 8.22
N THR A 40 -27.73 -2.17 8.74
CA THR A 40 -26.30 -2.40 9.05
C THR A 40 -26.13 -3.58 10.02
N PRO A 41 -25.33 -4.61 9.70
CA PRO A 41 -24.96 -5.62 10.69
C PRO A 41 -23.62 -5.23 11.33
N THR A 42 -23.69 -4.44 12.41
CA THR A 42 -22.65 -4.47 13.45
C THR A 42 -22.97 -5.64 14.37
N THR A 43 -22.28 -6.77 14.22
CA THR A 43 -22.27 -7.83 15.23
C THR A 43 -21.07 -7.58 16.14
N PRO A 44 -21.25 -7.27 17.43
CA PRO A 44 -20.14 -7.04 18.33
C PRO A 44 -19.45 -8.38 18.64
N ALA A 45 -18.13 -8.43 18.52
CA ALA A 45 -17.35 -9.38 19.31
C ALA A 45 -17.68 -9.17 20.80
N PRO A 46 -17.83 -10.22 21.62
CA PRO A 46 -18.28 -10.05 23.00
C PRO A 46 -17.21 -9.34 23.83
N SER A 47 -17.65 -8.61 24.85
CA SER A 47 -16.79 -7.93 25.81
C SER A 47 -16.00 -8.94 26.66
N ILE A 48 -14.77 -8.54 26.99
CA ILE A 48 -13.71 -9.27 27.72
C ILE A 48 -14.21 -9.95 29.00
N ASP A 49 -15.20 -9.38 29.68
CA ASP A 49 -15.65 -9.84 31.00
C ASP A 49 -16.43 -11.16 30.97
N LYS A 50 -17.04 -11.54 29.84
CA LYS A 50 -17.79 -12.82 29.72
C LYS A 50 -16.89 -14.04 29.48
N LEU A 51 -15.60 -13.84 29.21
CA LEU A 51 -14.66 -14.92 28.89
C LEU A 51 -13.96 -15.49 30.15
N ASN A 52 -14.06 -14.81 31.29
CA ASN A 52 -13.33 -15.17 32.51
C ASN A 52 -14.02 -16.25 33.38
N GLU A 53 -15.31 -16.54 33.20
CA GLU A 53 -16.06 -17.35 34.19
C GLU A 53 -16.07 -18.87 33.95
N HIS A 54 -15.63 -19.41 32.79
CA HIS A 54 -15.83 -20.84 32.48
C HIS A 54 -14.61 -21.56 31.87
N THR A 55 -13.47 -21.58 32.56
CA THR A 55 -12.24 -22.25 32.09
C THR A 55 -11.96 -23.56 32.84
N LYS A 56 -12.17 -24.72 32.19
CA LYS A 56 -11.62 -26.02 32.62
C LYS A 56 -11.16 -26.87 31.42
N THR A 57 -9.92 -26.64 30.98
CA THR A 57 -8.81 -27.61 30.75
C THR A 57 -7.68 -26.85 30.04
N PHE A 58 -6.68 -26.41 30.80
CA PHE A 58 -5.51 -25.70 30.26
C PHE A 58 -4.50 -26.72 29.73
N ASN A 59 -4.40 -26.88 28.41
CA ASN A 59 -3.19 -27.44 27.79
C ASN A 59 -2.30 -26.27 27.38
N ARG A 60 -1.41 -25.85 28.28
CA ARG A 60 -0.42 -24.80 28.04
C ARG A 60 0.86 -25.44 27.52
N GLU A 61 1.37 -24.91 26.43
CA GLU A 61 2.62 -25.31 25.82
C GLU A 61 3.57 -24.11 25.78
N ASP A 62 4.74 -24.23 26.42
CA ASP A 62 5.78 -23.22 26.39
C ASP A 62 6.65 -23.42 25.13
N LEU A 63 6.77 -22.38 24.30
CA LEU A 63 7.40 -22.45 22.98
C LEU A 63 8.73 -21.70 22.91
N ASN A 64 8.81 -20.51 23.50
CA ASN A 64 9.96 -19.59 23.44
C ASN A 64 10.56 -19.43 22.03
N ILE A 65 9.71 -19.33 21.01
CA ILE A 65 10.13 -19.14 19.61
C ILE A 65 10.25 -17.65 19.34
N THR A 66 11.44 -17.19 18.90
CA THR A 66 11.65 -15.79 18.52
C THR A 66 11.55 -15.65 17.00
N LEU A 67 10.75 -14.69 16.54
CA LEU A 67 10.59 -14.33 15.15
C LEU A 67 11.13 -12.93 14.91
N SER A 68 12.09 -12.82 14.01
CA SER A 68 12.62 -11.58 13.46
C SER A 68 11.64 -10.97 12.44
N PRO A 69 11.80 -9.69 12.08
CA PRO A 69 10.99 -9.09 11.02
C PRO A 69 11.01 -9.93 9.74
N PHE A 70 9.83 -10.11 9.14
CA PHE A 70 9.52 -10.95 7.98
C PHE A 70 9.56 -12.47 8.20
N GLU A 71 9.97 -12.98 9.36
CA GLU A 71 10.00 -14.41 9.62
C GLU A 71 8.62 -14.99 9.92
N SER A 72 8.49 -16.30 9.73
CA SER A 72 7.27 -17.05 10.00
C SER A 72 7.56 -18.42 10.60
N VAL A 73 6.67 -18.91 11.44
CA VAL A 73 6.70 -20.28 11.97
C VAL A 73 5.34 -20.95 11.81
N THR A 74 5.33 -22.25 11.53
CA THR A 74 4.12 -23.07 11.56
C THR A 74 4.07 -23.86 12.86
N LEU A 75 3.06 -23.60 13.68
CA LEU A 75 2.80 -24.37 14.90
C LEU A 75 1.93 -25.58 14.58
N ASN A 76 2.42 -26.76 14.91
CA ASN A 76 1.66 -28.01 14.77
C ASN A 76 0.90 -28.33 16.07
N PRO A 77 -0.23 -29.06 15.98
CA PRO A 77 -0.91 -29.55 17.18
C PRO A 77 -0.03 -30.56 17.95
N PRO A 78 -0.17 -30.68 19.28
CA PRO A 78 0.60 -31.62 20.08
C PRO A 78 0.38 -33.08 19.61
N PRO A 79 1.41 -33.94 19.62
CA PRO A 79 1.25 -35.36 19.28
C PRO A 79 0.20 -36.03 20.18
N GLY A 80 -0.80 -36.69 19.58
CA GLY A 80 -1.86 -37.39 20.32
C GLY A 80 -3.00 -36.51 20.82
N SER A 81 -3.04 -35.21 20.49
CA SER A 81 -4.27 -34.44 20.64
C SER A 81 -5.33 -35.02 19.69
N PRO A 82 -6.55 -35.35 20.14
CA PRO A 82 -7.57 -35.88 19.25
C PRO A 82 -7.80 -34.90 18.11
N ASP A 83 -7.81 -35.39 16.87
CA ASP A 83 -8.15 -34.65 15.63
C ASP A 83 -9.58 -34.04 15.65
N SER A 84 -10.25 -34.08 16.80
CA SER A 84 -11.70 -33.99 16.95
C SER A 84 -12.17 -33.16 18.15
N VAL A 85 -11.38 -32.20 18.65
CA VAL A 85 -12.00 -31.09 19.39
C VAL A 85 -12.33 -29.98 18.39
N PRO A 86 -13.50 -30.02 17.72
CA PRO A 86 -13.92 -28.89 16.91
C PRO A 86 -14.01 -27.66 17.81
N ASN A 87 -13.55 -26.51 17.30
CA ASN A 87 -13.66 -25.22 17.97
C ASN A 87 -12.74 -25.05 19.19
N GLN A 88 -11.45 -25.26 18.99
CA GLN A 88 -10.43 -24.90 19.96
C GLN A 88 -9.96 -23.46 19.70
N THR A 89 -10.10 -22.60 20.70
CA THR A 89 -9.47 -21.27 20.67
C THR A 89 -8.06 -21.38 21.21
N LEU A 90 -7.14 -20.71 20.52
CA LEU A 90 -5.74 -20.56 20.87
C LEU A 90 -5.54 -19.17 21.46
N ARG A 91 -4.90 -19.09 22.62
CA ARG A 91 -4.41 -17.85 23.21
C ARG A 91 -2.90 -17.84 23.15
N LEU A 92 -2.37 -16.84 22.45
CA LEU A 92 -0.94 -16.66 22.26
C LEU A 92 -0.47 -15.52 23.15
N THR A 93 0.59 -15.77 23.91
CA THR A 93 1.29 -14.73 24.69
C THR A 93 2.62 -14.43 24.02
N LEU A 94 2.82 -13.17 23.67
CA LEU A 94 3.93 -12.67 22.87
C LEU A 94 4.67 -11.61 23.67
N THR A 95 5.99 -11.56 23.57
CA THR A 95 6.83 -10.51 24.17
C THR A 95 7.63 -9.84 23.07
N THR A 96 7.49 -8.53 22.92
CA THR A 96 8.31 -7.70 22.01
C THR A 96 9.71 -7.50 22.59
N SER A 97 10.71 -7.22 21.75
CA SER A 97 12.12 -7.12 22.18
C SER A 97 12.58 -5.69 22.47
N ASN A 98 11.94 -4.68 21.90
CA ASN A 98 12.33 -3.28 22.06
C ASN A 98 11.12 -2.34 21.89
N PRO A 99 10.53 -1.83 22.98
CA PRO A 99 10.76 -2.23 24.37
C PRO A 99 10.22 -3.63 24.69
N GLU A 100 10.59 -4.18 25.85
CA GLU A 100 10.06 -5.47 26.31
C GLU A 100 8.61 -5.31 26.81
N GLU A 101 7.65 -5.53 25.92
CA GLU A 101 6.22 -5.47 26.24
C GLU A 101 5.55 -6.81 25.93
N THR A 102 4.66 -7.25 26.83
CA THR A 102 3.90 -8.48 26.65
C THR A 102 2.50 -8.17 26.14
N HIS A 103 2.08 -8.92 25.13
CA HIS A 103 0.77 -8.83 24.50
C HIS A 103 0.12 -10.21 24.39
N ARG A 104 -1.20 -10.22 24.29
CA ARG A 104 -2.03 -11.40 24.17
C ARG A 104 -2.94 -11.30 22.96
N ILE A 105 -3.09 -12.39 22.23
CA ILE A 105 -4.09 -12.51 21.16
C ILE A 105 -4.79 -13.86 21.23
N ASP A 106 -6.11 -13.84 21.06
CA ASP A 106 -6.94 -15.03 20.99
C ASP A 106 -7.38 -15.23 19.53
N THR A 107 -7.24 -16.44 19.01
CA THR A 107 -7.68 -16.80 17.65
C THR A 107 -8.15 -18.25 17.59
N ASN A 108 -9.03 -18.57 16.65
CA ASN A 108 -9.49 -19.93 16.44
C ASN A 108 -9.11 -20.36 15.01
N PRO A 109 -8.19 -21.33 14.84
CA PRO A 109 -7.77 -21.81 13.53
C PRO A 109 -8.91 -22.33 12.63
N SER A 110 -10.06 -22.70 13.22
CA SER A 110 -11.24 -23.17 12.49
C SER A 110 -12.16 -22.04 11.99
N TYR A 111 -11.86 -20.77 12.27
CA TYR A 111 -12.61 -19.66 11.71
C TYR A 111 -12.52 -19.67 10.18
N THR A 112 -13.64 -19.30 9.54
CA THR A 112 -13.81 -19.33 8.08
C THR A 112 -13.78 -17.94 7.45
N GLN A 113 -13.61 -16.90 8.27
CA GLN A 113 -13.60 -15.51 7.84
C GLN A 113 -12.30 -14.83 8.26
N LYS A 114 -11.89 -13.82 7.48
CA LYS A 114 -10.85 -12.87 7.88
C LYS A 114 -11.24 -12.21 9.20
N SER A 115 -10.28 -11.97 10.08
CA SER A 115 -10.42 -10.97 11.13
C SER A 115 -9.15 -10.15 11.28
N SER A 116 -9.30 -8.91 11.74
CA SER A 116 -8.21 -8.01 12.11
C SER A 116 -8.51 -7.50 13.50
N LEU A 117 -7.69 -7.85 14.48
CA LEU A 117 -7.96 -7.60 15.89
C LEU A 117 -6.72 -7.02 16.59
N PRO A 118 -6.87 -5.95 17.38
CA PRO A 118 -5.76 -5.46 18.20
C PRO A 118 -5.37 -6.51 19.24
N CYS A 119 -4.07 -6.68 19.46
CA CYS A 119 -3.57 -7.50 20.57
C CYS A 119 -3.83 -6.79 21.90
N THR A 120 -4.21 -7.55 22.92
CA THR A 120 -4.41 -7.02 24.28
C THR A 120 -3.04 -6.84 24.95
N PRO A 121 -2.62 -5.61 25.30
CA PRO A 121 -1.40 -5.41 26.07
C PRO A 121 -1.57 -5.95 27.49
N LEU A 122 -0.58 -6.68 27.97
CA LEU A 122 -0.48 -7.16 29.35
C LEU A 122 0.51 -6.30 30.17
N THR A 123 1.46 -5.65 29.50
CA THR A 123 2.32 -4.64 30.12
C THR A 123 1.53 -3.33 30.35
N PRO A 124 1.61 -2.71 31.55
CA PRO A 124 0.99 -1.40 31.79
C PRO A 124 1.59 -0.31 30.89
N SER A 125 0.73 0.55 30.33
CA SER A 125 1.14 1.67 29.46
C SER A 125 2.05 1.27 28.28
N PRO A 126 1.56 0.41 27.36
CA PRO A 126 2.35 -0.04 26.23
C PRO A 126 2.65 1.14 25.28
N SER A 127 3.85 1.15 24.73
CA SER A 127 4.26 2.01 23.62
C SER A 127 4.08 1.33 22.27
N THR A 128 3.97 0.00 22.23
CA THR A 128 3.78 -0.77 21.00
C THR A 128 2.32 -1.20 20.83
N HIS A 129 1.73 -0.79 19.71
CA HIS A 129 0.40 -1.24 19.28
C HIS A 129 0.54 -2.34 18.24
N LEU A 130 0.11 -3.56 18.59
CA LEU A 130 0.10 -4.71 17.71
C LEU A 130 -1.32 -5.03 17.25
N THR A 131 -1.47 -5.35 15.97
CA THR A 131 -2.70 -5.90 15.39
C THR A 131 -2.39 -7.26 14.79
N ALA A 132 -3.31 -8.20 14.99
CA ALA A 132 -3.24 -9.52 14.43
C ALA A 132 -4.29 -9.68 13.31
N ILE A 133 -3.83 -9.99 12.10
CA ILE A 133 -4.69 -10.31 10.97
C ILE A 133 -4.72 -11.84 10.81
N PHE A 134 -5.92 -12.40 10.91
CA PHE A 134 -6.18 -13.81 10.68
C PHE A 134 -6.70 -14.04 9.27
N HIS A 135 -6.06 -14.96 8.54
CA HIS A 135 -6.52 -15.47 7.26
C HIS A 135 -6.91 -16.95 7.41
N PRO A 136 -8.18 -17.31 7.15
CA PRO A 136 -8.64 -18.70 7.24
C PRO A 136 -8.01 -19.56 6.14
N PRO A 137 -8.10 -20.90 6.22
CA PRO A 137 -7.74 -21.77 5.12
C PRO A 137 -8.55 -21.44 3.86
N ASN A 138 -7.95 -21.66 2.70
CA ASN A 138 -8.60 -21.50 1.40
C ASN A 138 -8.32 -22.75 0.53
N PRO A 139 -8.93 -22.89 -0.66
CA PRO A 139 -8.78 -24.10 -1.49
C PRO A 139 -7.34 -24.44 -1.89
N THR A 140 -6.42 -23.48 -1.90
CA THR A 140 -5.01 -23.69 -2.26
C THR A 140 -4.06 -23.72 -1.06
N ILE A 141 -4.48 -23.20 0.09
CA ILE A 141 -3.66 -23.11 1.32
C ILE A 141 -4.47 -23.64 2.50
N SER A 142 -4.11 -24.82 2.99
CA SER A 142 -4.82 -25.53 4.06
C SER A 142 -4.52 -25.00 5.47
N ILE A 143 -3.37 -24.35 5.66
CA ILE A 143 -2.94 -23.85 6.97
C ILE A 143 -3.44 -22.41 7.15
N PRO A 144 -4.23 -22.11 8.19
CA PRO A 144 -4.60 -20.73 8.52
C PRO A 144 -3.37 -19.92 8.94
N ASN A 145 -3.42 -18.61 8.78
CA ASN A 145 -2.30 -17.72 9.08
C ASN A 145 -2.72 -16.59 10.02
N LEU A 146 -1.89 -16.32 11.02
CA LEU A 146 -2.00 -15.18 11.94
C LEU A 146 -0.77 -14.28 11.76
N THR A 147 -0.97 -13.11 11.16
CA THR A 147 0.09 -12.13 10.95
C THR A 147 0.02 -11.03 11.99
N LEU A 148 1.12 -10.77 12.68
CA LEU A 148 1.26 -9.61 13.56
C LEU A 148 1.89 -8.45 12.78
N HIS A 149 1.28 -7.27 12.87
CA HIS A 149 1.83 -6.04 12.30
C HIS A 149 1.59 -4.86 13.25
N THR A 150 2.33 -3.78 13.04
CA THR A 150 2.17 -2.50 13.75
C THR A 150 1.48 -1.50 12.84
N PRO A 151 0.15 -1.29 12.95
CA PRO A 151 -0.51 -0.25 12.18
C PRO A 151 0.04 1.13 12.55
N SER A 152 0.06 2.07 11.61
CA SER A 152 0.50 3.43 11.91
C SER A 152 -0.47 4.09 12.89
N PRO A 153 -0.01 4.61 14.04
CA PRO A 153 -0.88 5.32 14.98
C PRO A 153 -1.38 6.66 14.42
N SER A 154 -0.74 7.17 13.36
CA SER A 154 -1.16 8.36 12.61
C SER A 154 -1.02 8.09 11.11
N PRO A 155 -1.99 7.41 10.48
CA PRO A 155 -1.95 7.13 9.04
C PRO A 155 -1.89 8.39 8.17
N GLN A 156 -2.33 9.54 8.70
CA GLN A 156 -2.21 10.83 8.01
C GLN A 156 -0.80 11.44 8.04
N GLY A 157 0.11 10.92 8.86
CA GLY A 157 1.48 11.44 9.06
C GLY A 157 2.57 10.36 9.01
N TRP A 158 2.35 9.26 8.29
CA TRP A 158 3.23 8.08 8.34
C TRP A 158 4.60 8.31 7.69
N MET A 159 4.75 9.26 6.77
CA MET A 159 6.04 9.60 6.16
C MET A 159 6.89 10.51 7.04
N THR A 160 6.27 11.24 7.97
CA THR A 160 6.93 12.20 8.88
C THR A 160 8.09 11.59 9.69
N PRO A 161 7.95 10.42 10.35
CA PRO A 161 9.04 9.82 11.12
C PRO A 161 10.16 9.20 10.24
N LEU A 162 9.96 9.08 8.92
CA LEU A 162 10.94 8.46 8.04
C LEU A 162 12.15 9.38 7.81
N PRO A 163 13.37 8.87 7.61
CA PRO A 163 14.53 9.69 7.27
C PRO A 163 14.37 10.45 5.95
N SER A 164 14.75 11.74 5.95
CA SER A 164 14.69 12.60 4.76
C SER A 164 15.64 12.18 3.63
N THR A 165 16.62 11.33 3.91
CA THR A 165 17.58 10.77 2.93
C THR A 165 17.03 9.60 2.12
N LEU A 166 15.85 9.07 2.47
CA LEU A 166 15.22 7.99 1.71
C LEU A 166 14.76 8.49 0.33
N PRO A 167 15.17 7.84 -0.78
CA PRO A 167 14.54 8.05 -2.08
C PRO A 167 13.07 7.64 -2.04
N LEU A 168 12.19 8.34 -2.78
CA LEU A 168 10.79 7.88 -2.87
C LEU A 168 10.65 6.47 -3.47
N SER A 169 11.61 6.05 -4.30
CA SER A 169 11.63 4.70 -4.87
C SER A 169 11.87 3.59 -3.85
N SER A 170 12.41 3.90 -2.67
CA SER A 170 12.61 2.91 -1.60
C SER A 170 11.39 2.73 -0.70
N LEU A 171 10.35 3.56 -0.86
CA LEU A 171 9.19 3.57 0.02
C LEU A 171 8.11 2.62 -0.50
N SER A 172 7.43 1.98 0.45
CA SER A 172 6.19 1.26 0.21
C SER A 172 5.02 2.23 0.39
N ILE A 173 4.34 2.56 -0.71
CA ILE A 173 3.38 3.67 -0.77
C ILE A 173 1.99 3.16 -1.20
N PRO A 174 0.95 3.34 -0.37
CA PRO A 174 -0.42 3.07 -0.80
C PRO A 174 -0.90 4.11 -1.83
N GLY A 175 -1.56 3.65 -2.88
CA GLY A 175 -2.11 4.47 -3.95
C GLY A 175 -3.56 4.11 -4.30
N THR A 176 -4.26 5.01 -4.98
CA THR A 176 -5.61 4.74 -5.49
C THR A 176 -5.70 4.99 -6.99
N HIS A 177 -6.34 4.06 -7.71
CA HIS A 177 -6.57 4.17 -9.14
C HIS A 177 -7.80 5.03 -9.42
N ASN A 178 -7.69 5.92 -10.40
CA ASN A 178 -8.70 6.92 -10.71
C ASN A 178 -9.33 7.53 -9.44
N SER A 179 -8.48 8.06 -8.57
CA SER A 179 -8.72 8.41 -7.17
C SER A 179 -10.01 9.19 -6.88
N PRO A 180 -10.46 10.17 -7.72
CA PRO A 180 -11.66 10.95 -7.40
C PRO A 180 -12.98 10.21 -7.66
N THR A 181 -12.98 9.00 -8.23
CA THR A 181 -14.18 8.25 -8.69
C THR A 181 -15.01 7.61 -7.56
N HIS A 182 -15.34 8.38 -6.52
CA HIS A 182 -16.16 7.94 -5.39
C HIS A 182 -17.62 8.39 -5.46
N TYR A 183 -17.95 9.32 -6.35
CA TYR A 183 -19.29 9.85 -6.51
C TYR A 183 -20.27 8.78 -7.02
N ARG A 184 -21.56 9.11 -6.95
CA ARG A 184 -22.61 8.33 -7.61
C ARG A 184 -22.37 8.34 -9.13
N ALA A 185 -21.92 7.20 -9.67
CA ALA A 185 -21.61 6.97 -11.08
C ALA A 185 -22.17 5.62 -11.54
N LEU A 186 -21.99 5.29 -12.83
CA LEU A 186 -22.17 3.90 -13.27
C LEU A 186 -21.20 2.99 -12.49
N PRO A 187 -21.60 1.77 -12.08
CA PRO A 187 -20.72 0.93 -11.27
C PRO A 187 -19.41 0.54 -11.97
N SER A 188 -19.39 0.46 -13.30
CA SER A 188 -18.18 0.24 -14.10
C SER A 188 -17.19 1.42 -14.09
N VAL A 189 -17.66 2.61 -13.70
CA VAL A 189 -16.88 3.87 -13.67
C VAL A 189 -16.37 4.19 -12.26
N ARG A 190 -17.04 3.69 -11.23
CA ARG A 190 -16.71 3.98 -9.83
C ARG A 190 -15.56 3.08 -9.36
N CYS A 191 -14.36 3.63 -9.24
CA CYS A 191 -13.19 2.91 -8.73
C CYS A 191 -12.96 3.10 -7.23
N GLN A 192 -13.54 4.14 -6.60
CA GLN A 192 -13.30 4.44 -5.20
C GLN A 192 -14.58 4.51 -4.37
N THR A 193 -14.45 4.30 -3.05
CA THR A 193 -15.58 4.39 -2.11
C THR A 193 -15.53 5.64 -1.24
N HIS A 194 -14.38 6.32 -1.17
CA HIS A 194 -14.13 7.47 -0.29
C HIS A 194 -13.60 8.69 -1.06
N PRO A 195 -13.88 9.92 -0.59
CA PRO A 195 -13.29 11.15 -1.13
C PRO A 195 -11.77 11.22 -0.88
N ILE A 196 -11.08 12.11 -1.61
CA ILE A 196 -9.61 12.29 -1.54
C ILE A 196 -9.16 12.61 -0.12
N SER A 197 -9.81 13.56 0.55
CA SER A 197 -9.56 13.86 1.96
C SER A 197 -9.47 12.61 2.85
N LYS A 198 -10.43 11.67 2.72
CA LYS A 198 -10.44 10.45 3.51
C LYS A 198 -9.39 9.44 3.05
N GLN A 199 -9.10 9.35 1.76
CA GLN A 199 -8.00 8.54 1.24
C GLN A 199 -6.66 9.01 1.85
N LEU A 200 -6.40 10.32 1.84
CA LEU A 200 -5.18 10.91 2.39
C LEU A 200 -5.06 10.69 3.92
N THR A 201 -6.14 10.87 4.68
CA THR A 201 -6.09 10.65 6.14
C THR A 201 -5.88 9.19 6.54
N HIS A 202 -6.13 8.23 5.63
CA HIS A 202 -5.88 6.80 5.84
C HIS A 202 -4.58 6.32 5.20
N GLY A 203 -3.70 7.23 4.75
CA GLY A 203 -2.34 6.88 4.36
C GLY A 203 -2.08 6.75 2.86
N ILE A 204 -3.09 6.97 2.00
CA ILE A 204 -2.87 7.06 0.54
C ILE A 204 -1.94 8.24 0.23
N ARG A 205 -0.88 8.01 -0.55
CA ARG A 205 0.07 9.05 -1.00
C ARG A 205 0.36 9.01 -2.49
N PHE A 206 -0.28 8.12 -3.25
CA PHE A 206 -0.27 8.14 -4.72
C PHE A 206 -1.71 8.26 -5.24
N LEU A 207 -1.97 9.29 -6.06
CA LEU A 207 -3.28 9.53 -6.65
C LEU A 207 -3.19 9.48 -8.18
N ASP A 208 -3.92 8.56 -8.82
CA ASP A 208 -4.12 8.56 -10.28
C ASP A 208 -5.32 9.43 -10.62
N ILE A 209 -5.10 10.55 -11.31
CA ILE A 209 -6.12 11.53 -11.67
C ILE A 209 -6.18 11.66 -13.20
N ARG A 210 -7.38 11.43 -13.73
CA ARG A 210 -7.64 11.44 -15.17
C ARG A 210 -8.55 12.59 -15.55
N LEU A 211 -8.09 13.37 -16.52
CA LEU A 211 -8.64 14.69 -16.80
C LEU A 211 -8.95 14.88 -18.28
N GLN A 212 -10.05 15.57 -18.56
CA GLN A 212 -10.42 16.03 -19.89
C GLN A 212 -10.52 17.56 -19.91
N PRO A 213 -9.80 18.28 -20.80
CA PRO A 213 -10.05 19.69 -21.03
C PRO A 213 -11.50 19.96 -21.44
N VAL A 214 -12.11 20.98 -20.83
CA VAL A 214 -13.45 21.45 -21.21
C VAL A 214 -13.42 22.12 -22.59
N HIS A 215 -12.35 22.89 -22.85
CA HIS A 215 -12.11 23.54 -24.12
C HIS A 215 -10.93 22.88 -24.83
N ALA A 216 -11.17 22.34 -26.02
CA ALA A 216 -10.18 21.53 -26.74
C ALA A 216 -9.05 22.33 -27.41
N THR A 217 -9.24 23.63 -27.61
CA THR A 217 -8.34 24.49 -28.40
C THR A 217 -8.04 25.85 -27.76
N ASP A 218 -8.74 26.24 -26.70
CA ASP A 218 -8.53 27.52 -26.00
C ASP A 218 -7.81 27.28 -24.66
N ALA A 219 -6.48 27.41 -24.65
CA ALA A 219 -5.66 27.17 -23.47
C ALA A 219 -5.81 28.27 -22.40
N SER A 220 -6.45 29.40 -22.72
CA SER A 220 -6.77 30.43 -21.71
C SER A 220 -7.84 29.95 -20.72
N LYS A 221 -8.58 28.88 -21.06
CA LYS A 221 -9.59 28.26 -20.21
C LYS A 221 -8.97 27.15 -19.38
N LYS A 222 -8.96 27.35 -18.07
CA LYS A 222 -8.35 26.42 -17.12
C LYS A 222 -9.13 25.14 -16.86
N ASP A 223 -10.42 25.09 -17.19
CA ASP A 223 -11.29 24.04 -16.63
C ASP A 223 -10.98 22.65 -17.20
N LEU A 224 -10.79 21.70 -16.27
CA LEU A 224 -10.50 20.30 -16.54
C LEU A 224 -11.54 19.43 -15.80
N TYR A 225 -12.28 18.61 -16.54
CA TYR A 225 -13.22 17.65 -15.99
C TYR A 225 -12.51 16.38 -15.51
N LEU A 226 -12.99 15.82 -14.40
CA LEU A 226 -12.60 14.50 -13.94
C LEU A 226 -13.41 13.44 -14.69
N VAL A 227 -12.73 12.47 -15.30
CA VAL A 227 -13.32 11.45 -16.19
C VAL A 227 -12.79 10.05 -15.90
N HIS A 228 -13.51 9.04 -16.40
CA HIS A 228 -13.04 7.65 -16.47
C HIS A 228 -13.41 7.08 -17.83
N GLY A 229 -12.41 6.91 -18.69
CA GLY A 229 -12.64 6.57 -20.09
C GLY A 229 -13.52 7.63 -20.74
N ALA A 230 -14.60 7.20 -21.40
CA ALA A 230 -15.55 8.10 -22.05
C ALA A 230 -16.60 8.71 -21.11
N PHE A 231 -16.60 8.37 -19.82
CA PHE A 231 -17.67 8.71 -18.90
C PHE A 231 -17.27 9.76 -17.87
N PRO A 232 -18.20 10.65 -17.46
CA PRO A 232 -17.99 11.49 -16.30
C PRO A 232 -17.98 10.65 -15.03
N ILE A 233 -17.19 11.05 -14.03
CA ILE A 233 -17.10 10.32 -12.76
C ILE A 233 -18.31 10.52 -11.82
N SER A 234 -19.33 11.26 -12.26
CA SER A 234 -20.52 11.57 -11.46
C SER A 234 -21.75 11.76 -12.33
N LEU A 235 -22.88 11.15 -11.93
CA LEU A 235 -24.21 11.32 -12.53
C LEU A 235 -24.91 12.61 -12.05
N THR A 236 -24.31 13.35 -11.12
CA THR A 236 -24.88 14.58 -10.54
C THR A 236 -24.22 15.86 -11.09
N GLY A 237 -23.64 15.77 -12.29
CA GLY A 237 -22.94 16.86 -12.96
C GLY A 237 -21.40 16.74 -12.90
N PRO A 238 -20.70 17.55 -13.72
CA PRO A 238 -19.26 17.48 -13.86
C PRO A 238 -18.54 17.80 -12.55
N LYS A 239 -17.38 17.16 -12.38
CA LYS A 239 -16.44 17.41 -11.28
C LYS A 239 -15.12 17.90 -11.87
N TYR A 240 -14.44 18.78 -11.14
CA TYR A 240 -13.32 19.55 -11.67
C TYR A 240 -12.03 19.23 -10.92
N PHE A 241 -10.89 19.47 -11.55
CA PHE A 241 -9.57 19.22 -10.96
C PHE A 241 -9.24 20.14 -9.77
N ASP A 242 -9.61 21.42 -9.85
CA ASP A 242 -9.25 22.44 -8.87
C ASP A 242 -9.63 22.08 -7.41
N PRO A 243 -10.87 21.60 -7.11
CA PRO A 243 -11.19 21.09 -5.78
C PRO A 243 -10.28 19.96 -5.27
N ILE A 244 -9.87 19.05 -6.15
CA ILE A 244 -9.01 17.91 -5.77
C ILE A 244 -7.62 18.40 -5.37
N LEU A 245 -7.04 19.34 -6.12
CA LEU A 245 -5.76 19.94 -5.76
C LEU A 245 -5.83 20.72 -4.45
N ARG A 246 -6.91 21.46 -4.23
CA ARG A 246 -7.12 22.17 -2.95
C ARG A 246 -7.18 21.21 -1.76
N GLU A 247 -7.81 20.05 -1.91
CA GLU A 247 -7.77 19.00 -0.86
C GLU A 247 -6.35 18.50 -0.60
N CYS A 248 -5.55 18.31 -1.64
CA CYS A 248 -4.16 17.86 -1.52
C CYS A 248 -3.26 18.92 -0.85
N TYR A 249 -3.36 20.19 -1.25
CA TYR A 249 -2.62 21.28 -0.62
C TYR A 249 -2.99 21.43 0.86
N ALA A 250 -4.29 21.44 1.17
CA ALA A 250 -4.74 21.57 2.54
C ALA A 250 -4.31 20.38 3.41
N PHE A 251 -4.21 19.17 2.84
CA PHE A 251 -3.65 18.02 3.53
C PHE A 251 -2.16 18.20 3.84
N LEU A 252 -1.36 18.65 2.87
CA LEU A 252 0.08 18.87 3.04
C LEU A 252 0.38 20.04 3.99
N ASP A 253 -0.45 21.08 4.00
CA ASP A 253 -0.33 22.20 4.96
C ASP A 253 -0.54 21.72 6.40
N ARG A 254 -1.45 20.75 6.62
CA ARG A 254 -1.68 20.13 7.94
C ARG A 254 -0.65 19.05 8.29
N ASN A 255 -0.01 18.45 7.29
CA ASN A 255 0.94 17.35 7.47
C ASN A 255 2.22 17.65 6.66
N PRO A 256 3.02 18.66 7.06
CA PRO A 256 4.16 19.14 6.27
C PRO A 256 5.28 18.10 6.12
N GLY A 257 5.28 17.05 6.94
CA GLY A 257 6.19 15.92 6.81
C GLY A 257 5.86 14.97 5.66
N GLU A 258 4.68 15.09 5.03
CA GLU A 258 4.21 14.19 3.98
C GLU A 258 4.49 14.75 2.58
N THR A 259 4.34 13.90 1.56
CA THR A 259 4.33 14.27 0.14
C THR A 259 3.25 13.47 -0.58
N VAL A 260 2.68 13.97 -1.67
CA VAL A 260 1.69 13.21 -2.47
C VAL A 260 2.15 13.12 -3.92
N LEU A 261 2.26 11.91 -4.45
CA LEU A 261 2.48 11.66 -5.87
C LEU A 261 1.16 11.81 -6.63
N ILE A 262 1.15 12.68 -7.63
CA ILE A 262 -0.01 12.93 -8.49
C ILE A 262 0.31 12.44 -9.90
N SER A 263 -0.30 11.32 -10.29
CA SER A 263 -0.31 10.84 -11.67
C SER A 263 -1.39 11.59 -12.45
N LEU A 264 -0.97 12.34 -13.47
CA LEU A 264 -1.87 13.09 -14.34
C LEU A 264 -1.88 12.47 -15.74
N LYS A 265 -3.07 12.12 -16.21
CA LYS A 265 -3.31 11.56 -17.54
C LYS A 265 -4.46 12.30 -18.24
N ARG A 266 -4.27 12.64 -19.52
CA ARG A 266 -5.39 13.07 -20.37
C ARG A 266 -6.27 11.85 -20.70
N GLU A 267 -7.57 12.01 -20.55
CA GLU A 267 -8.57 11.01 -20.87
C GLU A 267 -9.88 11.69 -21.31
N GLY A 268 -10.88 10.91 -21.69
CA GLY A 268 -12.15 11.42 -22.18
C GLY A 268 -12.27 11.39 -23.71
N THR A 269 -13.44 11.81 -24.21
CA THR A 269 -13.77 11.86 -25.64
C THR A 269 -13.53 13.23 -26.26
N GLY A 270 -13.02 14.19 -25.49
CA GLY A 270 -12.70 15.54 -25.97
C GLY A 270 -11.55 15.56 -26.98
N GLY A 271 -11.61 16.50 -27.94
CA GLY A 271 -10.64 16.64 -29.02
C GLY A 271 -9.32 17.34 -28.66
N ALA A 272 -9.04 17.56 -27.38
CA ALA A 272 -7.79 18.20 -26.93
C ALA A 272 -6.59 17.27 -27.16
N THR A 273 -5.44 17.82 -27.58
CA THR A 273 -4.18 17.07 -27.60
C THR A 273 -3.54 17.03 -26.21
N ASP A 274 -2.53 16.18 -26.05
CA ASP A 274 -1.75 16.11 -24.82
C ASP A 274 -1.00 17.42 -24.57
N GLU A 275 -0.44 18.05 -25.60
CA GLU A 275 0.30 19.31 -25.51
C GLU A 275 -0.61 20.47 -25.06
N HIS A 276 -1.85 20.50 -25.55
CA HIS A 276 -2.88 21.44 -25.12
C HIS A 276 -3.22 21.23 -23.63
N PHE A 277 -3.43 19.98 -23.24
CA PHE A 277 -3.65 19.61 -21.84
C PHE A 277 -2.47 19.97 -20.94
N GLY A 278 -1.24 19.72 -21.39
CA GLY A 278 -0.02 20.09 -20.69
C GLY A 278 0.15 21.59 -20.53
N THR A 279 -0.22 22.36 -21.55
CA THR A 279 -0.25 23.84 -21.49
C THR A 279 -1.22 24.32 -20.42
N ILE A 280 -2.45 23.78 -20.40
CA ILE A 280 -3.45 24.13 -19.37
C ILE A 280 -2.93 23.82 -17.96
N LEU A 281 -2.36 22.63 -17.75
CA LEU A 281 -1.81 22.22 -16.46
C LEU A 281 -0.68 23.13 -15.99
N GLU A 282 0.29 23.41 -16.86
CA GLU A 282 1.42 24.25 -16.52
C GLU A 282 0.99 25.69 -16.23
N GLU A 283 0.18 26.31 -17.09
CA GLU A 283 -0.18 27.73 -16.96
C GLU A 283 -1.12 28.02 -15.79
N HIS A 284 -2.10 27.15 -15.54
CA HIS A 284 -3.18 27.44 -14.59
C HIS A 284 -3.08 26.71 -13.26
N TYR A 285 -2.35 25.60 -13.18
CA TYR A 285 -2.33 24.75 -11.99
C TYR A 285 -0.95 24.63 -11.35
N ILE A 286 0.11 24.41 -12.15
CA ILE A 286 1.46 24.14 -11.65
C ILE A 286 2.27 25.43 -11.47
N ARG A 287 2.42 26.26 -12.52
CA ARG A 287 3.23 27.49 -12.45
C ARG A 287 2.75 28.49 -11.38
N PRO A 288 1.43 28.72 -11.19
CA PRO A 288 0.96 29.60 -10.13
C PRO A 288 1.26 29.11 -8.71
N ASN A 289 1.55 27.81 -8.53
CA ASN A 289 1.82 27.17 -7.23
C ASN A 289 3.17 26.42 -7.26
N ARG A 290 4.17 26.95 -7.97
CA ARG A 290 5.40 26.21 -8.32
C ARG A 290 6.12 25.63 -7.11
N GLU A 291 6.09 26.33 -5.98
CA GLU A 291 6.67 25.93 -4.70
C GLU A 291 5.99 24.70 -4.08
N LYS A 292 4.73 24.45 -4.42
CA LYS A 292 3.95 23.27 -3.98
C LYS A 292 4.18 22.05 -4.86
N TRP A 293 4.96 22.15 -5.94
CA TRP A 293 5.20 21.05 -6.88
C TRP A 293 6.68 20.69 -6.98
N TRP A 294 6.95 19.39 -6.98
CA TRP A 294 8.15 18.80 -7.54
C TRP A 294 7.88 18.41 -8.99
N VAL A 295 8.59 19.07 -9.89
CA VAL A 295 8.57 18.79 -11.33
C VAL A 295 9.93 18.31 -11.83
N GLY A 296 10.88 17.95 -10.96
CA GLY A 296 12.15 17.37 -11.41
C GLY A 296 11.96 16.04 -12.14
N ASN A 297 12.80 15.75 -13.14
CA ASN A 297 12.70 14.53 -13.95
C ASN A 297 13.32 13.27 -13.30
N ARG A 298 13.92 13.42 -12.10
CA ARG A 298 14.47 12.33 -11.29
C ARG A 298 13.57 11.98 -10.12
N VAL A 299 13.73 10.75 -9.63
CA VAL A 299 13.15 10.34 -8.34
C VAL A 299 13.75 11.20 -7.22
N PRO A 300 12.93 11.93 -6.45
CA PRO A 300 13.42 12.78 -5.36
C PRO A 300 13.70 11.99 -4.09
N LEU A 301 14.52 12.56 -3.21
CA LEU A 301 14.58 12.15 -1.81
C LEU A 301 13.34 12.70 -1.08
N LEU A 302 12.87 11.97 -0.07
CA LEU A 302 11.69 12.35 0.71
C LEU A 302 11.81 13.78 1.26
N GLY A 303 12.99 14.15 1.77
CA GLY A 303 13.25 15.51 2.30
C GLY A 303 13.05 16.64 1.30
N GLU A 304 13.27 16.40 0.01
CA GLU A 304 13.16 17.44 -1.04
C GLU A 304 11.71 17.79 -1.38
N VAL A 305 10.80 16.86 -1.06
CA VAL A 305 9.40 16.87 -1.49
C VAL A 305 8.41 16.90 -0.33
N ARG A 306 8.87 16.90 0.92
CA ARG A 306 8.00 17.17 2.07
C ARG A 306 7.23 18.48 1.86
N GLY A 307 5.92 18.44 2.08
CA GLY A 307 5.00 19.55 1.84
C GLY A 307 4.69 19.83 0.36
N LYS A 308 5.10 18.97 -0.58
CA LYS A 308 4.90 19.17 -2.03
C LYS A 308 4.13 18.01 -2.67
N LEU A 309 3.58 18.30 -3.85
CA LEU A 309 3.06 17.32 -4.79
C LEU A 309 4.17 16.89 -5.76
N VAL A 310 4.29 15.61 -6.05
CA VAL A 310 5.27 15.07 -7.02
C VAL A 310 4.54 14.69 -8.29
N LEU A 311 4.86 15.35 -9.41
CA LEU A 311 4.21 15.07 -10.68
C LEU A 311 4.71 13.77 -11.31
N VAL A 312 3.81 12.82 -11.54
CA VAL A 312 3.99 11.68 -12.45
C VAL A 312 3.26 11.99 -13.75
N ARG A 313 4.00 12.33 -14.81
CA ARG A 313 3.45 12.86 -16.06
C ARG A 313 3.12 11.75 -17.04
N ARG A 314 1.84 11.59 -17.39
CA ARG A 314 1.35 10.65 -18.42
C ARG A 314 0.70 11.38 -19.61
N TYR A 315 1.24 12.54 -19.97
CA TYR A 315 0.82 13.34 -21.12
C TYR A 315 2.03 13.98 -21.77
N GLU A 316 2.01 14.15 -23.09
CA GLU A 316 3.05 14.90 -23.82
C GLU A 316 2.99 16.41 -23.62
N ILE A 317 4.14 17.07 -23.72
CA ILE A 317 4.28 18.52 -23.61
C ILE A 317 4.64 19.11 -24.98
N ALA A 318 4.20 20.34 -25.24
CA ALA A 318 4.58 21.04 -26.46
C ALA A 318 6.11 21.14 -26.54
N PRO A 319 6.74 20.84 -27.70
CA PRO A 319 8.15 21.07 -27.88
C PRO A 319 8.45 22.55 -27.66
N SER A 320 9.41 22.84 -26.78
CA SER A 320 9.91 24.20 -26.60
C SER A 320 10.45 24.68 -27.95
N SER A 321 9.74 25.63 -28.57
CA SER A 321 10.12 26.22 -29.84
C SER A 321 11.38 27.05 -29.66
N SER A 322 12.54 26.41 -29.77
CA SER A 322 13.88 27.01 -29.82
C SER A 322 14.28 27.90 -28.63
N SER A 323 15.31 27.43 -27.94
CA SER A 323 16.37 28.22 -27.31
C SER A 323 17.03 29.19 -28.31
N SER A 324 16.30 30.19 -28.79
CA SER A 324 16.83 31.32 -29.58
C SER A 324 16.90 32.59 -28.74
N LEU A 325 17.41 32.46 -27.51
CA LEU A 325 18.05 33.57 -26.80
C LEU A 325 19.57 33.31 -26.77
N PRO A 326 20.41 34.30 -27.11
CA PRO A 326 21.84 34.08 -27.14
C PRO A 326 22.35 33.79 -25.73
N ARG A 327 23.09 32.68 -25.57
CA ARG A 327 23.93 32.44 -24.39
C ARG A 327 24.90 33.61 -24.25
N ILE A 328 24.62 34.53 -23.33
CA ILE A 328 25.63 35.42 -22.81
C ILE A 328 26.21 34.75 -21.57
N SER A 329 27.46 34.33 -21.69
CA SER A 329 28.31 33.88 -20.60
C SER A 329 28.61 35.04 -19.67
N SER A 330 28.18 34.94 -18.40
CA SER A 330 28.88 35.57 -17.28
C SER A 330 28.42 34.94 -15.97
N GLU A 331 29.39 34.46 -15.20
CA GLU A 331 29.23 33.91 -13.86
C GLU A 331 28.53 34.93 -12.94
N SER A 332 27.31 34.59 -12.51
CA SER A 332 26.77 34.96 -11.20
C SER A 332 25.55 34.07 -10.92
N SER A 333 25.49 33.60 -9.69
CA SER A 333 24.51 32.66 -9.14
C SER A 333 23.05 33.12 -9.27
N ALA A 334 22.20 32.17 -9.68
CA ALA A 334 20.73 32.10 -9.62
C ALA A 334 19.93 32.33 -10.93
N SER A 335 19.07 31.33 -11.21
CA SER A 335 17.84 31.31 -12.02
C SER A 335 17.90 31.56 -13.53
N SER A 336 18.20 30.50 -14.30
CA SER A 336 17.54 30.21 -15.59
C SER A 336 17.87 28.79 -16.09
N ALA A 337 17.04 27.80 -15.72
CA ALA A 337 16.91 26.47 -16.35
C ALA A 337 15.48 26.00 -16.04
N GLU A 338 14.48 26.32 -16.87
CA GLU A 338 14.08 25.66 -18.13
C GLU A 338 13.61 24.20 -17.91
N LEU A 339 12.38 23.90 -18.38
CA LEU A 339 11.40 22.93 -17.87
C LEU A 339 11.89 21.48 -17.63
N ASP A 340 12.03 21.08 -16.36
CA ASP A 340 11.81 19.68 -15.95
C ASP A 340 10.32 19.52 -15.57
N THR A 341 9.62 18.57 -16.18
CA THR A 341 8.13 18.47 -16.16
C THR A 341 7.61 17.20 -15.50
N GLY A 342 8.21 16.84 -14.38
CA GLY A 342 7.86 15.68 -13.54
C GLY A 342 8.53 14.39 -13.98
N LEU A 343 8.21 13.32 -13.24
CA LEU A 343 8.61 11.96 -13.57
C LEU A 343 7.94 11.58 -14.89
N ASN A 344 8.72 11.51 -15.97
CA ASN A 344 8.20 11.27 -17.30
C ASN A 344 7.75 9.82 -17.47
N ALA A 345 6.44 9.61 -17.56
CA ALA A 345 5.83 8.31 -17.73
C ALA A 345 4.99 8.23 -19.02
N THR A 346 5.39 8.93 -20.09
CA THR A 346 4.65 8.91 -21.36
C THR A 346 4.87 7.62 -22.17
N SER A 347 6.02 6.97 -22.04
CA SER A 347 6.30 5.66 -22.67
C SER A 347 5.61 4.47 -21.95
N TRP A 348 4.42 4.69 -21.40
CA TRP A 348 3.67 3.72 -20.60
C TRP A 348 3.06 2.63 -21.48
N PRO A 349 3.52 1.37 -21.40
CA PRO A 349 2.96 0.30 -22.23
C PRO A 349 1.54 -0.02 -21.80
N TYR A 350 0.65 -0.16 -22.78
CA TYR A 350 -0.73 -0.51 -22.53
C TYR A 350 -0.87 -1.98 -22.09
N ASN A 351 -1.69 -2.22 -21.06
CA ASN A 351 -2.10 -3.55 -20.60
C ASN A 351 -0.93 -4.54 -20.38
N HIS A 352 0.13 -4.09 -19.69
CA HIS A 352 1.39 -4.84 -19.59
C HIS A 352 1.62 -5.42 -18.18
N PRO A 353 2.05 -6.70 -18.05
CA PRO A 353 2.22 -7.34 -16.74
C PRO A 353 3.47 -6.89 -15.96
N SER A 354 4.47 -6.31 -16.62
CA SER A 354 5.68 -5.78 -15.97
C SER A 354 6.59 -5.07 -16.98
N SER A 355 6.88 -3.78 -16.84
CA SER A 355 7.77 -3.06 -17.78
C SER A 355 8.54 -1.93 -17.10
N LEU A 356 9.86 -1.87 -17.32
CA LEU A 356 10.69 -0.74 -16.94
C LEU A 356 10.66 0.32 -18.06
N LEU A 357 10.34 1.56 -17.70
CA LEU A 357 10.30 2.65 -18.68
C LEU A 357 11.73 3.04 -19.13
N PRO A 358 11.90 3.42 -20.40
CA PRO A 358 13.22 3.75 -20.94
C PRO A 358 13.76 5.12 -20.49
N THR A 359 12.88 6.06 -20.12
CA THR A 359 13.23 7.48 -19.89
C THR A 359 13.24 7.89 -18.43
N THR A 360 12.62 7.09 -17.55
CA THR A 360 12.50 7.33 -16.11
C THR A 360 12.61 5.97 -15.43
N PRO A 361 13.21 5.86 -14.23
CA PRO A 361 13.35 4.58 -13.54
C PRO A 361 12.01 4.07 -12.95
N LEU A 362 10.88 4.19 -13.66
CA LEU A 362 9.58 3.65 -13.25
C LEU A 362 9.44 2.22 -13.78
N HIS A 363 9.17 1.26 -12.89
CA HIS A 363 8.86 -0.12 -13.25
C HIS A 363 7.40 -0.39 -12.97
N ILE A 364 6.61 -0.64 -14.01
CA ILE A 364 5.15 -0.60 -13.95
C ILE A 364 4.56 -1.98 -14.23
N GLN A 365 3.59 -2.39 -13.41
CA GLN A 365 2.59 -3.40 -13.77
C GLN A 365 1.24 -2.71 -13.93
N ASP A 366 0.67 -2.76 -15.14
CA ASP A 366 -0.63 -2.18 -15.48
C ASP A 366 -1.40 -3.08 -16.46
N TYR A 367 -1.52 -4.36 -16.12
CA TYR A 367 -2.40 -5.31 -16.80
C TYR A 367 -3.85 -4.99 -16.40
N CYS A 368 -4.52 -4.11 -17.14
CA CYS A 368 -5.81 -3.53 -16.75
C CYS A 368 -7.03 -4.13 -17.46
N GLU A 369 -6.85 -4.84 -18.59
CA GLU A 369 -7.97 -5.45 -19.32
C GLU A 369 -8.29 -6.85 -18.80
N VAL A 370 -9.16 -6.91 -17.79
CA VAL A 370 -9.63 -8.18 -17.23
C VAL A 370 -10.90 -8.60 -17.97
N LEU A 371 -10.71 -9.27 -19.10
CA LEU A 371 -11.81 -9.55 -20.05
C LEU A 371 -12.87 -10.51 -19.51
N ALA A 372 -12.50 -11.47 -18.66
CA ALA A 372 -13.40 -12.46 -18.09
C ALA A 372 -13.09 -12.71 -16.60
N PRO A 373 -14.06 -13.22 -15.81
CA PRO A 373 -13.84 -13.49 -14.38
C PRO A 373 -12.70 -14.48 -14.12
N SER A 374 -12.47 -15.42 -15.02
CA SER A 374 -11.34 -16.35 -14.96
C SER A 374 -9.98 -15.66 -15.06
N SER A 375 -9.90 -14.49 -15.71
CA SER A 375 -8.67 -13.69 -15.84
C SER A 375 -8.35 -12.87 -14.58
N ILE A 376 -9.24 -12.81 -13.59
CA ILE A 376 -8.96 -12.10 -12.32
C ILE A 376 -7.80 -12.77 -11.58
N ALA A 377 -7.72 -14.11 -11.61
CA ALA A 377 -6.59 -14.84 -11.04
C ALA A 377 -5.27 -14.48 -11.73
N GLN A 378 -5.29 -14.26 -13.05
CA GLN A 378 -4.12 -13.81 -13.79
C GLN A 378 -3.68 -12.40 -13.37
N LYS A 379 -4.64 -11.47 -13.19
CA LYS A 379 -4.35 -10.13 -12.64
C LYS A 379 -3.67 -10.20 -11.27
N LEU A 380 -4.20 -11.05 -10.39
CA LEU A 380 -3.63 -11.28 -9.06
C LEU A 380 -2.20 -11.82 -9.16
N SER A 381 -1.95 -12.82 -10.02
CA SER A 381 -0.61 -13.38 -10.24
C SER A 381 0.39 -12.32 -10.73
N HIS A 382 0.01 -11.46 -11.67
CA HIS A 382 0.88 -10.35 -12.12
C HIS A 382 1.15 -9.35 -11.00
N SER A 383 0.15 -9.04 -10.17
CA SER A 383 0.30 -8.15 -9.03
C SER A 383 1.28 -8.72 -7.99
N ILE A 384 1.17 -10.01 -7.68
CA ILE A 384 2.08 -10.73 -6.76
C ILE A 384 3.51 -10.82 -7.32
N ALA A 385 3.65 -11.13 -8.60
CA ALA A 385 4.97 -11.19 -9.24
C ALA A 385 5.68 -9.83 -9.17
N HIS A 386 4.95 -8.73 -9.37
CA HIS A 386 5.51 -7.38 -9.28
C HIS A 386 5.88 -6.99 -7.84
N LEU A 387 5.08 -7.39 -6.83
CA LEU A 387 5.47 -7.22 -5.42
C LEU A 387 6.75 -7.99 -5.07
N SER A 388 6.90 -9.19 -5.63
CA SER A 388 8.10 -10.00 -5.42
C SER A 388 9.35 -9.30 -5.95
N LEU A 389 9.26 -8.69 -7.14
CA LEU A 389 10.34 -7.88 -7.72
C LEU A 389 10.70 -6.67 -6.84
N ALA A 390 9.70 -5.94 -6.36
CA ALA A 390 9.92 -4.80 -5.46
C ALA A 390 10.59 -5.25 -4.14
N SER A 391 10.16 -6.40 -3.60
CA SER A 391 10.69 -6.94 -2.33
C SER A 391 12.15 -7.36 -2.40
N SER A 392 12.59 -7.82 -3.57
CA SER A 392 13.98 -8.24 -3.81
C SER A 392 14.91 -7.07 -4.15
N SER A 393 14.37 -5.87 -4.33
CA SER A 393 15.18 -4.70 -4.64
C SER A 393 15.94 -4.20 -3.41
N ILE A 394 17.18 -3.77 -3.61
CA ILE A 394 18.02 -3.11 -2.61
C ILE A 394 18.15 -1.66 -3.03
N SER A 395 17.47 -0.77 -2.31
CA SER A 395 17.44 0.65 -2.64
C SER A 395 18.80 1.32 -2.36
N PRO A 396 19.35 2.13 -3.30
CA PRO A 396 20.54 2.94 -3.04
C PRO A 396 20.16 4.16 -2.18
N ILE A 397 20.70 4.24 -0.97
CA ILE A 397 20.49 5.31 -0.01
C ILE A 397 21.80 6.11 0.12
N PRO A 398 21.79 7.40 -0.26
CA PRO A 398 22.98 8.25 -0.16
C PRO A 398 23.57 8.28 1.25
N GLY A 399 24.88 8.03 1.34
CA GLY A 399 25.63 8.03 2.60
C GLY A 399 25.50 6.75 3.43
N ILE A 400 24.80 5.73 2.94
CA ILE A 400 24.71 4.41 3.57
C ILE A 400 25.34 3.34 2.69
N ASN A 401 24.79 3.11 1.49
CA ASN A 401 25.26 2.08 0.55
C ASN A 401 25.55 2.63 -0.87
N THR A 402 25.51 3.95 -1.03
CA THR A 402 26.01 4.65 -2.21
C THR A 402 26.63 5.99 -1.80
N ASP A 403 27.62 6.45 -2.56
CA ASP A 403 28.31 7.72 -2.34
C ASP A 403 28.65 8.39 -3.69
N ALA A 404 29.16 9.63 -3.63
CA ALA A 404 29.51 10.39 -4.83
C ALA A 404 30.66 9.77 -5.66
N THR A 405 31.48 8.91 -5.05
CA THR A 405 32.58 8.19 -5.69
C THR A 405 32.16 6.84 -6.27
N ASN A 406 31.06 6.24 -5.77
CA ASN A 406 30.45 4.99 -6.21
C ASN A 406 28.95 5.19 -6.49
N PRO A 407 28.59 5.95 -7.56
CA PRO A 407 27.20 6.16 -7.91
C PRO A 407 26.57 4.85 -8.40
N VAL A 408 25.54 4.37 -7.70
CA VAL A 408 24.71 3.26 -8.17
C VAL A 408 23.54 3.85 -8.97
N PRO A 409 23.16 3.27 -10.13
CA PRO A 409 21.94 3.67 -10.81
C PRO A 409 20.75 3.66 -9.83
N PRO A 410 19.82 4.63 -9.91
CA PRO A 410 18.68 4.65 -9.01
C PRO A 410 17.91 3.33 -9.13
N ALA A 411 17.55 2.73 -7.99
CA ALA A 411 16.68 1.56 -8.00
C ALA A 411 15.36 1.89 -8.72
N PRO A 412 14.77 0.91 -9.43
CA PRO A 412 13.47 1.13 -10.04
C PRO A 412 12.42 1.56 -9.00
N PHE A 413 11.65 2.58 -9.35
CA PHE A 413 10.47 3.00 -8.64
C PHE A 413 9.29 2.15 -9.10
N PHE A 414 9.00 1.09 -8.34
CA PHE A 414 7.96 0.13 -8.67
C PHE A 414 6.56 0.72 -8.49
N LEU A 415 5.70 0.51 -9.49
CA LEU A 415 4.32 0.98 -9.53
C LEU A 415 3.39 -0.15 -9.97
N ASN A 416 2.64 -0.67 -9.01
CA ASN A 416 1.81 -1.86 -9.16
C ASN A 416 0.33 -1.48 -9.16
N PHE A 417 -0.35 -1.55 -10.29
CA PHE A 417 -1.79 -1.36 -10.34
C PHE A 417 -2.48 -2.69 -10.03
N LEU A 418 -3.30 -2.72 -8.98
CA LEU A 418 -4.13 -3.87 -8.59
C LEU A 418 -5.47 -3.80 -9.34
N SER A 419 -5.84 -2.59 -9.77
CA SER A 419 -7.04 -2.28 -10.54
C SER A 419 -7.05 -2.97 -11.90
N GLY A 420 -8.27 -3.21 -12.38
CA GLY A 420 -8.55 -3.68 -13.73
C GLY A 420 -10.04 -3.50 -14.00
N SER A 421 -10.47 -3.65 -15.24
CA SER A 421 -11.89 -3.60 -15.57
C SER A 421 -12.20 -4.28 -16.90
N ASN A 422 -13.47 -4.64 -17.06
CA ASN A 422 -14.11 -4.79 -18.37
C ASN A 422 -15.51 -4.20 -18.27
N PHE A 423 -15.76 -3.13 -19.04
CA PHE A 423 -17.04 -2.43 -19.05
C PHE A 423 -18.22 -3.36 -19.37
N TRP A 424 -18.04 -4.29 -20.30
CA TRP A 424 -19.07 -5.19 -20.81
C TRP A 424 -19.32 -6.42 -19.93
N SER A 425 -18.48 -6.66 -18.92
CA SER A 425 -18.59 -7.80 -18.02
C SER A 425 -18.80 -7.32 -16.59
N VAL A 426 -20.04 -7.42 -16.09
CA VAL A 426 -20.41 -7.01 -14.72
C VAL A 426 -19.54 -7.69 -13.65
N ALA A 427 -19.17 -8.95 -13.89
CA ALA A 427 -18.32 -9.72 -13.00
C ALA A 427 -16.85 -9.28 -13.01
N CYS A 428 -16.48 -8.38 -13.93
CA CYS A 428 -15.16 -7.76 -14.08
C CYS A 428 -15.23 -6.24 -13.91
N TRP A 429 -16.26 -5.72 -13.24
CA TRP A 429 -16.27 -4.31 -12.82
C TRP A 429 -15.26 -4.07 -11.68
N PRO A 430 -14.77 -2.83 -11.50
CA PRO A 430 -13.72 -2.49 -10.53
C PRO A 430 -13.92 -3.12 -9.14
N GLU A 431 -15.12 -2.99 -8.56
CA GLU A 431 -15.47 -3.57 -7.25
C GLU A 431 -15.28 -5.11 -7.20
N LYS A 432 -15.62 -5.83 -8.27
CA LYS A 432 -15.52 -7.30 -8.31
C LYS A 432 -14.08 -7.76 -8.41
N ILE A 433 -13.28 -7.05 -9.20
CA ILE A 433 -11.84 -7.32 -9.33
C ILE A 433 -11.14 -6.98 -8.01
N ALA A 434 -11.40 -5.79 -7.44
CA ALA A 434 -10.81 -5.35 -6.18
C ALA A 434 -11.07 -6.34 -5.04
N LYS A 435 -12.30 -6.87 -4.93
CA LYS A 435 -12.66 -7.88 -3.91
C LYS A 435 -11.80 -9.14 -3.96
N ILE A 436 -11.31 -9.53 -5.13
CA ILE A 436 -10.45 -10.71 -5.30
C ILE A 436 -8.98 -10.32 -5.24
N VAL A 437 -8.58 -9.28 -5.98
CA VAL A 437 -7.17 -8.89 -6.14
C VAL A 437 -6.62 -8.24 -4.88
N ASN A 438 -7.33 -7.29 -4.25
CA ASN A 438 -6.86 -6.67 -3.00
C ASN A 438 -6.77 -7.73 -1.90
N ARG A 439 -7.81 -8.58 -1.77
CA ARG A 439 -7.83 -9.65 -0.78
C ARG A 439 -6.71 -10.68 -1.01
N GLY A 440 -6.48 -11.06 -2.26
CA GLY A 440 -5.43 -12.01 -2.62
C GLY A 440 -4.03 -11.45 -2.40
N VAL A 441 -3.81 -10.16 -2.70
CA VAL A 441 -2.53 -9.50 -2.41
C VAL A 441 -2.29 -9.34 -0.92
N GLU A 442 -3.30 -8.93 -0.16
CA GLU A 442 -3.22 -8.85 1.31
C GLU A 442 -2.89 -10.21 1.93
N GLU A 443 -3.59 -11.26 1.49
CA GLU A 443 -3.33 -12.63 1.92
C GLU A 443 -1.92 -13.09 1.54
N TRP A 444 -1.45 -12.76 0.34
CA TRP A 444 -0.09 -13.09 -0.08
C TRP A 444 0.98 -12.32 0.71
N ILE A 445 0.77 -11.04 1.03
CA ILE A 445 1.65 -10.27 1.93
C ILE A 445 1.73 -10.95 3.29
N CYS A 446 0.57 -11.35 3.83
CA CYS A 446 0.48 -11.99 5.13
C CYS A 446 1.06 -13.41 5.17
N ARG A 447 1.24 -14.09 4.03
CA ARG A 447 1.68 -15.50 4.00
C ARG A 447 3.08 -15.70 3.42
N ALA A 448 3.48 -14.91 2.43
CA ALA A 448 4.60 -15.29 1.57
C ALA A 448 5.52 -14.14 1.12
N HIS A 449 5.09 -12.88 1.17
CA HIS A 449 5.91 -11.75 0.71
C HIS A 449 7.29 -11.71 1.39
N HIS A 450 8.36 -11.56 0.62
CA HIS A 450 9.73 -11.50 1.15
C HIS A 450 10.14 -12.66 2.09
N LEU A 451 9.47 -13.82 2.00
CA LEU A 451 9.77 -15.03 2.80
C LEU A 451 10.48 -16.07 1.92
N GLU A 452 11.50 -16.72 2.47
CA GLU A 452 12.22 -17.81 1.79
C GLU A 452 11.33 -19.03 1.59
N GLU A 453 11.67 -19.84 0.58
CA GLU A 453 11.10 -21.17 0.43
C GLU A 453 11.71 -22.08 1.50
N GLY A 454 10.90 -22.89 2.18
CA GLY A 454 11.39 -23.72 3.29
C GLY A 454 10.37 -24.78 3.70
N GLU A 455 10.85 -25.78 4.46
CA GLU A 455 10.06 -26.91 4.95
C GLU A 455 9.11 -26.50 6.10
N GLU A 456 7.99 -27.21 6.22
CA GLU A 456 7.00 -27.00 7.29
C GLU A 456 7.59 -27.34 8.67
N GLY A 457 7.36 -26.48 9.67
CA GLY A 457 7.76 -26.73 11.07
C GLY A 457 9.10 -26.11 11.50
N LEU A 458 9.87 -25.51 10.58
CA LEU A 458 11.01 -24.64 10.89
C LEU A 458 10.61 -23.17 10.76
N VAL A 459 11.31 -22.28 11.48
CA VAL A 459 11.22 -20.83 11.23
C VAL A 459 11.70 -20.56 9.81
N ARG A 460 10.85 -19.96 8.98
CA ARG A 460 11.16 -19.53 7.63
C ARG A 460 11.76 -18.13 7.67
N GLY A 461 12.95 -17.99 7.09
CA GLY A 461 13.71 -16.74 7.00
C GLY A 461 13.16 -15.77 5.96
N LYS A 462 13.72 -14.57 5.94
CA LYS A 462 13.43 -13.54 4.94
C LYS A 462 14.34 -13.67 3.72
N LYS A 463 13.84 -13.28 2.54
CA LYS A 463 14.64 -13.23 1.30
C LYS A 463 15.66 -12.08 1.34
N GLU A 464 16.60 -12.09 0.40
CA GLU A 464 17.41 -10.89 0.13
C GLU A 464 16.55 -9.75 -0.46
N GLY A 465 16.93 -8.51 -0.17
CA GLY A 465 16.20 -7.30 -0.58
C GLY A 465 15.67 -6.47 0.59
N ASP A 466 14.96 -5.38 0.29
CA ASP A 466 14.36 -4.48 1.28
C ASP A 466 12.98 -4.92 1.77
N GLY A 467 12.36 -5.92 1.16
CA GLY A 467 11.02 -6.38 1.55
C GLY A 467 9.91 -5.35 1.29
N GLY A 468 10.19 -4.27 0.55
CA GLY A 468 9.21 -3.24 0.18
C GLY A 468 8.21 -3.71 -0.87
N THR A 469 7.16 -2.91 -1.08
CA THR A 469 6.13 -3.16 -2.11
C THR A 469 6.21 -2.22 -3.31
N GLY A 470 7.01 -1.15 -3.21
CA GLY A 470 6.85 0.03 -4.07
C GLY A 470 5.47 0.67 -3.88
N VAL A 471 4.97 1.32 -4.92
CA VAL A 471 3.62 1.91 -4.92
C VAL A 471 2.57 0.84 -5.26
N VAL A 472 1.57 0.67 -4.41
CA VAL A 472 0.46 -0.29 -4.59
C VAL A 472 -0.83 0.48 -4.84
N VAL A 473 -1.30 0.50 -6.10
CA VAL A 473 -2.43 1.31 -6.55
C VAL A 473 -3.71 0.47 -6.59
N MET A 474 -4.69 0.81 -5.75
CA MET A 474 -5.87 -0.02 -5.47
C MET A 474 -7.19 0.63 -5.92
N ASP A 475 -8.17 -0.22 -6.23
CA ASP A 475 -9.59 0.14 -6.33
C ASP A 475 -10.33 -0.24 -5.04
N CYS A 476 -11.39 0.51 -4.71
CA CYS A 476 -12.35 0.25 -3.63
C CYS A 476 -11.74 0.06 -2.23
N VAL A 477 -10.51 0.51 -2.01
CA VAL A 477 -9.81 0.38 -0.72
C VAL A 477 -10.53 1.19 0.38
N GLY A 478 -10.57 0.65 1.60
CA GLY A 478 -11.32 1.24 2.71
C GLY A 478 -12.81 0.92 2.71
N GLU A 479 -13.35 0.20 1.72
CA GLU A 479 -14.75 -0.24 1.72
C GLU A 479 -15.06 -1.04 3.00
N GLY A 480 -16.19 -0.75 3.65
CA GLY A 480 -16.54 -1.39 4.92
C GLY A 480 -15.64 -1.00 6.11
N GLY A 481 -14.73 -0.04 5.94
CA GLY A 481 -13.73 0.32 6.95
C GLY A 481 -12.48 -0.57 6.91
N ASP A 482 -12.34 -1.45 5.93
CA ASP A 482 -11.17 -2.32 5.78
C ASP A 482 -10.01 -1.55 5.11
N TRP A 483 -9.05 -1.14 5.94
CA TRP A 483 -7.82 -0.47 5.55
C TRP A 483 -6.58 -1.35 5.77
N ASP A 484 -6.76 -2.65 6.08
CA ASP A 484 -5.64 -3.52 6.47
C ASP A 484 -4.56 -3.60 5.39
N LEU A 485 -4.94 -3.67 4.10
CA LEU A 485 -3.98 -3.67 3.00
C LEU A 485 -3.16 -2.37 2.94
N VAL A 486 -3.76 -1.22 3.29
CA VAL A 486 -3.05 0.06 3.36
C VAL A 486 -2.04 0.06 4.51
N ASP A 487 -2.47 -0.41 5.68
CA ASP A 487 -1.59 -0.52 6.85
C ASP A 487 -0.44 -1.50 6.62
N LEU A 488 -0.69 -2.62 5.94
CA LEU A 488 0.35 -3.57 5.56
C LEU A 488 1.36 -2.95 4.59
N VAL A 489 0.92 -2.23 3.56
CA VAL A 489 1.81 -1.54 2.61
C VAL A 489 2.66 -0.50 3.34
N ILE A 490 2.07 0.32 4.21
CA ILE A 490 2.82 1.28 5.04
C ILE A 490 3.84 0.54 5.93
N GLY A 491 3.42 -0.55 6.55
CA GLY A 491 4.25 -1.38 7.43
C GLY A 491 5.49 -1.95 6.74
N MET A 492 5.44 -2.22 5.42
CA MET A 492 6.60 -2.75 4.68
C MET A 492 7.79 -1.78 4.61
N ASN A 493 7.60 -0.49 4.92
CA ASN A 493 8.73 0.44 5.10
C ASN A 493 9.69 0.01 6.23
N MET A 494 9.26 -0.88 7.15
CA MET A 494 10.14 -1.47 8.17
C MET A 494 11.39 -2.14 7.60
N GLY A 495 11.32 -2.69 6.37
CA GLY A 495 12.43 -3.44 5.79
C GLY A 495 13.61 -2.56 5.43
N VAL A 496 13.36 -1.46 4.69
CA VAL A 496 14.40 -0.48 4.35
C VAL A 496 14.93 0.21 5.62
N LEU A 497 14.05 0.56 6.57
CA LEU A 497 14.45 1.19 7.84
C LEU A 497 15.36 0.29 8.67
N GLY A 498 14.96 -0.97 8.88
CA GLY A 498 15.77 -1.93 9.63
C GLY A 498 17.11 -2.23 8.96
N ARG A 499 17.22 -2.12 7.64
CA ARG A 499 18.52 -2.20 6.95
C ARG A 499 19.39 -0.98 7.25
N MET A 500 18.84 0.22 7.16
CA MET A 500 19.59 1.45 7.48
C MET A 500 20.18 1.42 8.90
N GLU A 501 19.42 0.92 9.87
CA GLU A 501 19.88 0.76 11.25
C GLU A 501 21.07 -0.20 11.35
N ARG A 502 20.97 -1.39 10.73
CA ARG A 502 22.06 -2.38 10.70
C ARG A 502 23.33 -1.84 10.04
N ASP A 503 23.20 -1.16 8.90
CA ASP A 503 24.34 -0.62 8.16
C ASP A 503 25.03 0.52 8.94
N ALA A 504 24.26 1.35 9.64
CA ALA A 504 24.79 2.41 10.50
C ALA A 504 25.54 1.85 11.73
N GLU A 505 25.06 0.75 12.32
CA GLU A 505 25.74 0.06 13.42
C GLU A 505 27.03 -0.64 12.95
N GLY A 506 26.99 -1.30 11.79
CA GLY A 506 28.16 -1.94 11.18
C GLY A 506 29.30 -0.97 10.87
N GLY A 507 28.96 0.23 10.36
CA GLY A 507 29.95 1.29 10.07
C GLY A 507 30.61 1.89 11.33
N ARG A 508 29.95 1.85 12.49
CA ARG A 508 30.54 2.30 13.76
C ARG A 508 31.57 1.32 14.31
N ASN A 509 31.40 0.02 14.07
CA ASN A 509 32.33 -1.01 14.55
C ASN A 509 33.64 -1.05 13.75
N ILE A 510 33.65 -0.59 12.49
CA ILE A 510 34.84 -0.58 11.62
C ILE A 510 35.74 0.64 11.91
N ASN A 511 35.16 1.76 12.35
CA ASN A 511 35.90 2.99 12.67
C ASN A 511 36.35 3.07 14.15
N GLY A 512 36.09 2.03 14.94
CA GLY A 512 36.44 1.93 16.35
C GLY A 512 37.54 0.92 16.68
N SER A 513 38.19 0.31 15.67
CA SER A 513 39.27 -0.67 15.83
C SER A 513 40.64 -0.09 15.52
#